data_AF-A0A816D6Y1-F1
#
_entry.id   AF-A0A816D6Y1-F1
#
_cell.length_a   1.000
_cell.length_b   1.000
_cell.length_c   1.000
_cell.angle_alpha   90.00
_cell.angle_beta   90.00
_cell.angle_gamma   90.00
#
_symmetry.space_group_name_H-M   'P 1'
#
loop_
_entity.id
_entity.type
_entity.pdbx_description
1 polymer ?
#
loop_
_entity_poly.entity_id
_entity_poly.type
_entity_poly.pdbx_seq_one_letter_code
_entity_poly.pdbx_strand_id
1 'polypeptide(L)'
;MIHDRFVCPNDRQLELRSKINSGWSYYTYIQSIIPQYNNNIINNNLNQKSLTDQEIEHIKNVLKRDQRIQYIEQERIGKLIDRLNKMKKNATGNGLTECILCSNKRGILSRSFVSCFDCKKLVCYYCSIQTHFNQNIISLCKICSENRQLWKKSAAWFFRSLPKCSNLPLNINSSPSIISSQYIKTS
;
A
#
# COMPACT_ATOMS: atom_id res chain seq x y z
N MET A 1 17.04 27.50 33.11
CA MET A 1 17.13 27.00 31.72
C MET A 1 16.01 25.99 31.55
N ILE A 2 14.91 26.38 30.90
CA ILE A 2 13.77 25.48 30.66
C ILE A 2 14.13 24.66 29.42
N HIS A 3 14.39 23.36 29.61
CA HIS A 3 14.43 22.41 28.50
C HIS A 3 12.98 22.10 28.11
N ASP A 4 12.46 22.81 27.12
CA ASP A 4 11.24 22.42 26.45
C ASP A 4 11.50 21.08 25.73
N ARG A 5 11.03 19.99 26.35
CA ARG A 5 11.02 18.67 25.74
C ARG A 5 10.16 18.74 24.49
N PHE A 6 10.77 18.49 23.34
CA PHE A 6 10.04 18.38 22.08
C PHE A 6 9.00 17.25 22.20
N VAL A 7 7.73 17.61 22.00
CA VAL A 7 6.62 16.67 21.92
C VAL A 7 6.14 16.62 20.48
N CYS A 8 6.06 15.42 19.90
CA CYS A 8 5.57 15.25 18.54
C CYS A 8 4.13 15.78 18.41
N PRO A 9 3.82 16.60 17.39
CA PRO A 9 2.48 17.16 17.20
C PRO A 9 1.48 16.05 16.86
N ASN A 10 0.22 16.23 17.26
CA ASN A 10 -0.88 15.35 16.84
C ASN A 10 -1.12 15.46 15.32
N ASP A 11 -1.54 14.38 14.67
CA ASP A 11 -1.89 14.28 13.24
C ASP A 11 -2.77 15.44 12.75
N ARG A 12 -3.75 15.89 13.56
CA ARG A 12 -4.59 17.05 13.22
C ARG A 12 -3.78 18.34 13.07
N GLN A 13 -2.77 18.54 13.91
CA GLN A 13 -1.86 19.69 13.83
C GLN A 13 -0.90 19.55 12.64
N LEU A 14 -0.44 18.33 12.34
CA LEU A 14 0.40 18.07 11.16
C LEU A 14 -0.35 18.33 9.85
N GLU A 15 -1.60 17.90 9.75
CA GLU A 15 -2.44 18.15 8.58
C GLU A 15 -2.80 19.63 8.40
N LEU A 16 -3.04 20.35 9.50
CA LEU A 16 -3.23 21.80 9.44
C LEU A 16 -1.94 22.51 8.98
N ARG A 17 -0.78 22.12 9.52
CA ARG A 17 0.53 22.69 9.17
C ARG A 17 0.90 22.50 7.71
N SER A 18 0.54 21.36 7.10
CA SER A 18 0.78 21.13 5.67
C SER A 18 -0.09 22.02 4.77
N LYS A 19 -1.27 22.45 5.25
CA LYS A 19 -2.19 23.32 4.50
C LYS A 19 -1.87 24.81 4.61
N ILE A 20 -1.26 25.24 5.73
CA ILE A 20 -0.99 26.67 6.00
C ILE A 20 0.43 27.11 5.63
N ASN A 21 1.20 26.27 4.92
CA ASN A 21 2.57 26.56 4.50
C ASN A 21 3.52 26.97 5.66
N SER A 22 3.18 26.63 6.91
CA SER A 22 3.92 27.03 8.12
C SER A 22 5.14 26.13 8.41
N GLY A 23 5.54 25.28 7.45
CA GLY A 23 6.59 24.29 7.61
C GLY A 23 6.26 23.18 8.64
N TRP A 24 7.17 22.22 8.75
CA TRP A 24 7.05 21.06 9.63
C TRP A 24 7.72 21.24 10.99
N SER A 25 8.52 22.29 11.15
CA SER A 25 9.29 22.51 12.38
C SER A 25 8.49 23.29 13.41
N TYR A 26 8.63 22.92 14.69
CA TYR A 26 8.08 23.66 15.83
C TYR A 26 8.49 25.14 15.80
N TYR A 27 9.74 25.41 15.41
CA TYR A 27 10.31 26.75 15.34
C TYR A 27 9.66 27.63 14.26
N THR A 28 9.35 27.06 13.09
CA THR A 28 8.65 27.80 12.00
C THR A 28 7.23 28.19 12.42
N TYR A 29 6.53 27.32 13.16
CA TYR A 29 5.20 27.61 13.71
C TYR A 29 5.24 28.70 14.79
N ILE A 30 6.16 28.63 15.76
CA ILE A 30 6.30 29.65 16.80
C ILE A 30 6.60 31.04 16.21
N GLN A 31 7.41 31.12 15.15
CA GLN A 31 7.69 32.38 14.44
C GLN A 31 6.42 33.04 13.88
N SER A 32 5.46 32.24 13.38
CA SER A 32 4.20 32.77 12.83
C SER A 32 3.24 33.33 13.88
N ILE A 33 3.44 32.99 15.15
CA ILE A 33 2.50 33.33 16.25
C ILE A 33 3.13 34.34 17.22
N ILE A 34 4.45 34.34 17.38
CA ILE A 34 5.17 35.23 18.29
C ILE A 34 6.22 36.03 17.50
N PRO A 35 5.85 37.19 16.92
CA PRO A 35 6.77 38.03 16.14
C PRO A 35 7.97 38.57 16.96
N GLN A 36 7.87 38.53 18.29
CA GLN A 36 8.86 39.06 19.23
C GLN A 36 9.76 37.99 19.86
N TYR A 37 9.66 36.72 19.46
CA TYR A 37 10.58 35.67 19.93
C TYR A 37 11.94 35.84 19.25
N ASN A 38 12.74 36.75 19.81
CA ASN A 38 14.13 37.06 19.55
C ASN A 38 14.70 36.56 18.21
N ASN A 39 14.53 37.38 17.17
CA ASN A 39 15.06 37.18 15.82
C ASN A 39 16.57 36.88 15.80
N ASN A 40 17.35 37.18 16.83
CA ASN A 40 18.80 36.92 16.84
C ASN A 40 19.17 35.43 17.04
N ILE A 41 18.36 34.63 17.73
CA ILE A 41 18.64 33.20 17.94
C ILE A 41 18.26 32.41 16.68
N ILE A 42 17.24 32.88 15.96
CA ILE A 42 16.68 32.22 14.78
C ILE A 42 17.32 32.76 13.50
N ASN A 43 17.62 34.05 13.33
CA ASN A 43 18.33 34.56 12.16
C ASN A 43 19.74 33.97 12.05
N ASN A 44 20.39 33.62 13.16
CA ASN A 44 21.65 32.86 13.14
C ASN A 44 21.48 31.39 12.75
N ASN A 45 20.26 30.83 12.79
CA ASN A 45 19.95 29.44 12.43
C ASN A 45 19.15 29.32 11.11
N LEU A 46 18.45 30.37 10.67
CA LEU A 46 17.65 30.49 9.44
C LEU A 46 18.36 31.33 8.36
N ASN A 47 19.40 32.10 8.68
CA ASN A 47 20.50 32.37 7.74
C ASN A 47 21.18 31.02 7.49
N GLN A 48 20.52 30.25 6.64
CA GLN A 48 20.94 29.05 5.98
C GLN A 48 22.45 28.85 6.11
N LYS A 49 22.87 27.88 6.93
CA LYS A 49 23.97 27.05 6.45
C LYS A 49 23.47 26.51 5.12
N SER A 50 23.82 27.18 4.03
CA SER A 50 23.79 26.59 2.70
C SER A 50 24.44 25.23 2.88
N LEU A 51 23.70 24.16 2.59
CA LEU A 51 24.22 22.80 2.74
C LEU A 51 25.61 22.81 2.14
N THR A 52 26.60 22.48 2.96
CA THR A 52 27.97 22.35 2.49
C THR A 52 27.98 21.33 1.36
N ASP A 53 28.93 21.44 0.43
CA ASP A 53 29.02 20.47 -0.68
C ASP A 53 29.10 19.02 -0.16
N GLN A 54 29.70 18.83 1.02
CA GLN A 54 29.74 17.56 1.74
C GLN A 54 28.36 17.07 2.22
N GLU A 55 27.54 17.96 2.80
CA GLU A 55 26.16 17.62 3.22
C GLU A 55 25.26 17.34 2.00
N ILE A 56 25.41 18.12 0.92
CA ILE A 56 24.71 17.89 -0.35
C ILE A 56 25.09 16.52 -0.91
N GLU A 57 26.38 16.19 -0.93
CA GLU A 57 26.85 14.89 -1.39
C GLU A 57 26.28 13.75 -0.53
N HIS A 58 26.24 13.94 0.80
CA HIS A 58 25.64 12.97 1.70
C HIS A 58 24.16 12.73 1.39
N ILE A 59 23.36 13.79 1.20
CA ILE A 59 21.95 13.70 0.83
C ILE A 59 21.79 13.00 -0.52
N LYS A 60 22.60 13.35 -1.53
CA LYS A 60 22.61 12.67 -2.83
C LYS A 60 22.87 11.17 -2.68
N ASN A 61 23.79 10.78 -1.80
CA ASN A 61 24.09 9.39 -1.54
C ASN A 61 22.94 8.66 -0.82
N VAL A 62 22.18 9.33 0.04
CA VAL A 62 20.94 8.77 0.62
C VAL A 62 19.89 8.56 -0.47
N LEU A 63 19.65 9.55 -1.33
CA LEU A 63 18.69 9.45 -2.44
C LEU A 63 19.04 8.33 -3.41
N LYS A 64 20.33 8.18 -3.78
CA LYS A 64 20.80 7.09 -4.64
C LYS A 64 20.53 5.72 -4.03
N ARG A 65 20.72 5.57 -2.72
CA ARG A 65 20.43 4.31 -2.02
C ARG A 65 18.92 4.02 -2.00
N ASP A 66 18.11 5.04 -1.72
CA ASP A 66 16.65 4.91 -1.75
C ASP A 66 16.14 4.51 -3.15
N GLN A 67 16.61 5.19 -4.20
CA GLN A 67 16.29 4.84 -5.59
C GLN A 67 16.67 3.39 -5.93
N ARG A 68 17.83 2.91 -5.46
CA ARG A 68 18.25 1.53 -5.66
C ARG A 68 17.31 0.54 -4.98
N ILE A 69 16.88 0.83 -3.75
CA ILE A 69 15.92 0.01 -3.01
C ILE A 69 14.58 -0.02 -3.74
N GLN A 70 14.09 1.14 -4.19
CA GLN A 70 12.85 1.25 -4.96
C GLN A 70 12.89 0.41 -6.26
N TYR A 71 14.00 0.43 -6.98
CA TYR A 71 14.17 -0.37 -8.20
C TYR A 71 14.09 -1.89 -7.90
N ILE A 72 14.81 -2.36 -6.88
CA ILE A 72 14.79 -3.78 -6.49
C ILE A 72 13.38 -4.20 -6.06
N GLU A 73 12.68 -3.31 -5.34
CA GLU A 73 11.31 -3.56 -4.89
C GLU A 73 10.33 -3.64 -6.07
N GLN A 74 10.50 -2.79 -7.09
CA GLN A 74 9.70 -2.86 -8.32
C GLN A 74 9.88 -4.20 -9.04
N GLU A 75 11.11 -4.73 -9.14
CA GLU A 75 11.36 -6.05 -9.73
C GLU A 75 10.72 -7.17 -8.90
N ARG A 76 10.81 -7.09 -7.58
CA ARG A 76 10.21 -8.07 -6.67
C ARG A 76 8.68 -8.09 -6.80
N ILE A 77 8.05 -6.92 -6.85
CA ILE A 77 6.60 -6.80 -7.04
C ILE A 77 6.20 -7.27 -8.44
N GLY A 78 7.01 -6.98 -9.47
CA GLY A 78 6.82 -7.48 -10.83
C GLY A 78 6.64 -9.00 -10.87
N LYS A 79 7.54 -9.75 -10.20
CA LYS A 79 7.45 -11.22 -10.11
C LYS A 79 6.16 -11.71 -9.45
N LEU A 80 5.64 -11.00 -8.44
CA LEU A 80 4.36 -11.34 -7.81
C LEU A 80 3.19 -11.13 -8.77
N ILE A 81 3.21 -10.04 -9.54
CA ILE A 81 2.18 -9.74 -10.53
C ILE A 81 2.23 -10.77 -11.67
N ASP A 82 3.43 -11.14 -12.15
CA ASP A 82 3.60 -12.14 -13.21
C ASP A 82 3.03 -13.50 -12.81
N ARG A 83 3.28 -13.92 -11.57
CA ARG A 83 2.69 -15.14 -11.00
C ARG A 83 1.16 -15.07 -11.02
N LEU A 84 0.58 -13.96 -10.56
CA LEU A 84 -0.87 -13.77 -10.57
C LEU A 84 -1.44 -13.78 -11.99
N ASN A 85 -0.78 -13.12 -12.93
CA ASN A 85 -1.18 -13.09 -14.34
C ASN A 85 -1.09 -14.47 -14.99
N LYS A 86 -0.08 -15.27 -14.66
CA LYS A 86 0.04 -16.66 -15.09
C LYS A 86 -1.14 -17.50 -14.58
N MET A 87 -1.54 -17.33 -13.31
CA MET A 87 -2.72 -18.00 -12.77
C MET A 87 -4.01 -17.59 -13.49
N LYS A 88 -4.17 -16.30 -13.82
CA LYS A 88 -5.33 -15.80 -14.59
C LYS A 88 -5.37 -16.38 -16.00
N LYS A 89 -4.24 -16.40 -16.71
CA LYS A 89 -4.13 -16.96 -18.07
C LYS A 89 -4.43 -18.46 -18.12
N ASN A 90 -4.07 -19.19 -17.07
CA ASN A 90 -4.28 -20.63 -17.00
C ASN A 90 -5.68 -21.03 -16.51
N ALA A 91 -6.52 -20.07 -16.14
CA ALA A 91 -7.90 -20.35 -15.75
C ALA A 91 -8.75 -20.62 -16.98
N THR A 92 -9.45 -21.75 -17.00
CA THR A 92 -10.14 -22.23 -18.21
C THR A 92 -11.66 -22.05 -18.18
N GLY A 93 -12.28 -21.89 -17.01
CA GLY A 93 -13.74 -21.96 -16.88
C GLY A 93 -14.44 -20.61 -16.88
N ASN A 94 -15.75 -20.62 -17.16
CA ASN A 94 -16.55 -19.39 -17.19
C ASN A 94 -16.95 -18.85 -15.80
N GLY A 95 -17.00 -19.71 -14.77
CA GLY A 95 -17.41 -19.33 -13.42
C GLY A 95 -18.93 -19.12 -13.22
N LEU A 96 -19.75 -19.58 -14.16
CA LEU A 96 -21.22 -19.54 -14.11
C LEU A 96 -21.80 -20.94 -13.91
N THR A 97 -21.53 -21.85 -14.85
CA THR A 97 -22.01 -23.24 -14.83
C THR A 97 -20.93 -24.24 -14.44
N GLU A 98 -19.67 -23.81 -14.52
CA GLU A 98 -18.47 -24.59 -14.22
C GLU A 98 -17.50 -23.79 -13.33
N CYS A 99 -16.53 -24.47 -12.75
CA CYS A 99 -15.49 -23.84 -11.94
C CYS A 99 -14.68 -22.84 -12.76
N ILE A 100 -14.59 -21.59 -12.30
CA ILE A 100 -13.79 -20.51 -12.92
C ILE A 100 -12.32 -20.89 -13.16
N LEU A 101 -11.75 -21.82 -12.40
CA LEU A 101 -10.33 -22.18 -12.53
C LEU A 101 -10.09 -23.41 -13.42
N CYS A 102 -10.86 -24.48 -13.25
CA CYS A 102 -10.57 -25.77 -13.89
C CYS A 102 -11.65 -26.26 -14.87
N SER A 103 -12.73 -25.52 -15.08
CA SER A 103 -13.85 -25.90 -15.96
C SER A 103 -14.60 -27.18 -15.56
N ASN A 104 -14.41 -27.68 -14.34
CA ASN A 104 -15.24 -28.78 -13.84
C ASN A 104 -16.69 -28.30 -13.71
N LYS A 105 -17.60 -29.02 -14.38
CA LYS A 105 -19.04 -28.72 -14.40
C LYS A 105 -19.72 -29.21 -13.12
N ARG A 106 -20.79 -28.52 -12.73
CA ARG A 106 -21.77 -29.07 -11.77
C ARG A 106 -22.46 -30.27 -12.42
N GLY A 107 -22.43 -31.42 -11.75
CA GLY A 107 -23.01 -32.68 -12.18
C GLY A 107 -23.54 -33.46 -10.97
N ILE A 108 -24.23 -34.57 -11.19
CA ILE A 108 -24.96 -35.30 -10.13
C ILE A 108 -24.02 -35.89 -9.06
N LEU A 109 -22.77 -36.21 -9.43
CA LEU A 109 -21.69 -36.62 -8.52
C LEU A 109 -20.83 -35.43 -8.03
N SER A 110 -21.34 -34.20 -8.14
CA SER A 110 -20.51 -33.01 -7.92
C SER A 110 -20.03 -32.84 -6.49
N ARG A 111 -18.70 -32.74 -6.41
CA ARG A 111 -17.97 -32.02 -5.36
C ARG A 111 -18.61 -30.65 -5.12
N SER A 112 -18.73 -30.26 -3.85
CA SER A 112 -19.34 -28.99 -3.47
C SER A 112 -18.75 -27.80 -4.23
N PHE A 113 -19.63 -26.90 -4.67
CA PHE A 113 -19.25 -25.65 -5.31
C PHE A 113 -19.65 -24.48 -4.42
N VAL A 114 -18.80 -23.48 -4.36
CA VAL A 114 -18.99 -22.26 -3.57
C VAL A 114 -18.84 -21.04 -4.47
N SER A 115 -19.50 -19.94 -4.12
CA SER A 115 -19.27 -18.65 -4.76
C SER A 115 -18.06 -17.95 -4.11
N CYS A 116 -17.15 -17.44 -4.92
CA CYS A 116 -16.02 -16.65 -4.43
C CYS A 116 -16.52 -15.33 -3.83
N PHE A 117 -16.10 -15.00 -2.62
CA PHE A 117 -16.49 -13.77 -1.95
C PHE A 117 -16.10 -12.51 -2.73
N ASP A 118 -14.94 -12.50 -3.39
CA ASP A 118 -14.43 -11.32 -4.12
C ASP A 118 -15.03 -11.20 -5.53
N CYS A 119 -14.83 -12.21 -6.38
CA CYS A 119 -15.24 -12.13 -7.79
C CYS A 119 -16.66 -12.65 -8.09
N LYS A 120 -17.35 -13.20 -7.08
CA LYS A 120 -18.71 -13.79 -7.16
C LYS A 120 -18.86 -14.97 -8.14
N LYS A 121 -17.77 -15.42 -8.75
CA LYS A 121 -17.75 -16.56 -9.67
C LYS A 121 -17.78 -17.90 -8.93
N LEU A 122 -18.30 -18.91 -9.62
CA LEU A 122 -18.44 -20.28 -9.14
C LEU A 122 -17.09 -20.99 -9.09
N VAL A 123 -16.80 -21.68 -7.98
CA VAL A 123 -15.53 -22.37 -7.73
C VAL A 123 -15.79 -23.75 -7.12
N CYS A 124 -15.12 -24.79 -7.61
CA CYS A 124 -15.18 -26.11 -6.98
C CYS A 124 -14.36 -26.14 -5.67
N TYR A 125 -14.67 -27.07 -4.78
CA TYR A 125 -13.99 -27.26 -3.50
C TYR A 125 -12.44 -27.19 -3.59
N TYR A 126 -11.81 -27.92 -4.50
CA TYR A 126 -10.34 -27.96 -4.68
C TYR A 126 -9.71 -26.66 -5.20
N CYS A 127 -10.51 -25.82 -5.84
CA CYS A 127 -10.10 -24.53 -6.38
C CYS A 127 -10.46 -23.38 -5.43
N SER A 128 -11.20 -23.67 -4.36
CA SER A 128 -11.59 -22.74 -3.31
C SER A 128 -10.61 -22.78 -2.14
N ILE A 129 -10.49 -21.65 -1.44
CA ILE A 129 -9.74 -21.49 -0.20
C ILE A 129 -10.70 -20.85 0.81
N GLN A 130 -10.85 -21.46 1.98
CA GLN A 130 -11.58 -20.87 3.09
C GLN A 130 -10.63 -20.00 3.93
N THR A 131 -11.09 -18.83 4.35
CA THR A 131 -10.31 -17.90 5.17
C THR A 131 -11.22 -17.11 6.08
N HIS A 132 -10.69 -16.63 7.22
CA HIS A 132 -11.44 -15.79 8.14
C HIS A 132 -11.41 -14.33 7.70
N PHE A 133 -12.57 -13.67 7.78
CA PHE A 133 -12.75 -12.25 7.54
C PHE A 133 -13.79 -11.70 8.51
N ASN A 134 -13.38 -10.77 9.38
CA ASN A 134 -14.25 -10.16 10.42
C ASN A 134 -15.07 -11.20 11.20
N GLN A 135 -14.41 -12.19 11.80
CA GLN A 135 -15.00 -13.31 12.56
C GLN A 135 -15.85 -14.30 11.73
N ASN A 136 -16.07 -14.06 10.44
CA ASN A 136 -16.79 -14.96 9.54
C ASN A 136 -15.83 -15.79 8.68
N ILE A 137 -16.24 -17.00 8.27
CA ILE A 137 -15.51 -17.80 7.28
C ILE A 137 -16.02 -17.44 5.90
N ILE A 138 -15.12 -17.00 5.03
CA ILE A 138 -15.40 -16.70 3.62
C ILE A 138 -14.64 -17.67 2.70
N SER A 139 -15.20 -17.93 1.52
CA SER A 139 -14.55 -18.73 0.48
C SER A 139 -14.04 -17.85 -0.66
N LEU A 140 -12.82 -18.09 -1.12
CA LEU A 140 -12.18 -17.39 -2.24
C LEU A 140 -11.71 -18.38 -3.29
N CYS A 141 -11.71 -17.99 -4.57
CA CYS A 141 -10.93 -18.73 -5.57
C CYS A 141 -9.43 -18.52 -5.34
N LYS A 142 -8.60 -19.47 -5.77
CA LYS A 142 -7.12 -19.36 -5.68
C LYS A 142 -6.58 -18.06 -6.29
N ILE A 143 -7.17 -17.55 -7.37
CA ILE A 143 -6.76 -16.27 -7.98
C ILE A 143 -7.05 -15.08 -7.06
N CYS A 144 -8.25 -14.98 -6.48
CA CYS A 144 -8.60 -13.88 -5.57
C CYS A 144 -7.78 -13.95 -4.27
N SER A 145 -7.52 -15.15 -3.76
CA SER A 145 -6.63 -15.36 -2.62
C SER A 145 -5.21 -14.87 -2.93
N GLU A 146 -4.64 -15.25 -4.07
CA GLU A 146 -3.31 -14.78 -4.50
C GLU A 146 -3.30 -13.26 -4.72
N ASN A 147 -4.36 -12.68 -5.27
CA ASN A 147 -4.49 -11.22 -5.43
C ASN A 147 -4.46 -10.50 -4.07
N ARG A 148 -5.16 -11.01 -3.04
CA ARG A 148 -5.07 -10.44 -1.68
C ARG A 148 -3.65 -10.53 -1.13
N GLN A 149 -2.94 -11.63 -1.38
CA GLN A 149 -1.55 -11.79 -0.95
C GLN A 149 -0.59 -10.85 -1.68
N LEU A 150 -0.81 -10.62 -2.98
CA LEU A 150 -0.09 -9.60 -3.74
C LEU A 150 -0.26 -8.23 -3.07
N TRP A 151 -1.49 -7.84 -2.76
CA TRP A 151 -1.78 -6.54 -2.13
C TRP A 151 -1.11 -6.38 -0.76
N LYS A 152 -1.10 -7.43 0.07
CA LYS A 152 -0.38 -7.44 1.35
C LYS A 152 1.12 -7.32 1.17
N LYS A 153 1.71 -8.20 0.34
CA LYS A 153 3.17 -8.28 0.14
C LYS A 153 3.77 -7.07 -0.57
N SER A 154 2.99 -6.33 -1.35
CA SER A 154 3.42 -5.12 -2.06
C SER A 154 3.09 -3.82 -1.32
N ALA A 155 2.50 -3.91 -0.12
CA ALA A 155 1.93 -2.76 0.60
C ALA A 155 0.93 -1.93 -0.21
N ALA A 156 0.35 -2.48 -1.28
CA ALA A 156 -0.65 -1.79 -2.11
C ALA A 156 -1.93 -1.45 -1.32
N TRP A 157 -2.22 -2.16 -0.24
CA TRP A 157 -3.31 -1.81 0.67
C TRP A 157 -3.09 -0.44 1.35
N PHE A 158 -1.84 -0.06 1.60
CA PHE A 158 -1.48 1.21 2.22
C PHE A 158 -1.61 2.36 1.21
N PHE A 159 -1.01 2.19 0.03
CA PHE A 159 -1.03 3.20 -1.03
C PHE A 159 -2.33 3.20 -1.86
N ARG A 160 -3.22 2.23 -1.63
CA ARG A 160 -4.44 1.98 -2.41
C ARG A 160 -4.20 1.80 -3.92
N SER A 161 -2.97 1.47 -4.30
CA SER A 161 -2.54 1.23 -5.67
C SER A 161 -1.35 0.29 -5.70
N LEU A 162 -1.26 -0.55 -6.73
CA LEU A 162 -0.01 -1.27 -7.01
C LEU A 162 1.03 -0.29 -7.55
N PRO A 163 2.30 -0.37 -7.13
CA PRO A 163 3.34 0.45 -7.72
C PRO A 163 3.47 0.16 -9.22
N LYS A 164 3.77 1.21 -9.97
CA LYS A 164 3.89 1.16 -11.43
C LYS A 164 5.16 0.37 -11.80
N CYS A 165 5.03 -0.94 -11.96
CA CYS A 165 6.07 -1.74 -12.60
C CYS A 165 6.07 -1.42 -14.11
N SER A 166 7.24 -1.15 -14.68
CA SER A 166 7.44 -0.68 -16.06
C SER A 166 6.93 -1.62 -17.16
N ASN A 167 6.48 -2.84 -16.84
CA ASN A 167 6.12 -3.88 -17.81
C ASN A 167 4.73 -4.50 -17.58
N LEU A 168 3.69 -3.72 -17.25
CA LEU A 168 2.34 -4.27 -17.12
C LEU A 168 1.30 -3.67 -18.09
N PRO A 169 0.57 -4.49 -18.87
CA PRO A 169 -0.63 -4.02 -19.55
C PRO A 169 -1.70 -3.67 -18.51
N LEU A 170 -2.25 -2.47 -18.66
CA LEU A 170 -3.23 -1.82 -17.78
C LEU A 170 -4.54 -2.62 -17.69
N ASN A 171 -4.65 -3.59 -16.79
CA ASN A 171 -5.95 -4.03 -16.27
C ASN A 171 -5.86 -4.72 -14.89
N ILE A 172 -5.51 -3.95 -13.87
CA ILE A 172 -5.73 -4.32 -12.47
C ILE A 172 -6.57 -3.22 -11.80
N ASN A 173 -7.70 -2.87 -12.42
CA ASN A 173 -8.69 -1.95 -11.83
C ASN A 173 -9.82 -2.68 -11.11
N SER A 174 -9.59 -3.92 -10.67
CA SER A 174 -10.42 -4.54 -9.66
C SER A 174 -9.69 -4.46 -8.32
N SER A 175 -9.76 -3.28 -7.69
CA SER A 175 -9.65 -3.22 -6.23
C SER A 175 -10.58 -4.31 -5.67
N PRO A 176 -10.12 -5.18 -4.74
CA PRO A 176 -11.02 -6.12 -4.09
C PRO A 176 -12.15 -5.29 -3.46
N SER A 177 -13.38 -5.49 -3.94
CA SER A 177 -14.44 -4.47 -4.01
C SER A 177 -14.98 -3.98 -2.66
N ILE A 178 -14.34 -4.29 -1.53
CA ILE A 178 -14.81 -3.91 -0.18
C ILE A 178 -13.65 -3.54 0.78
N ILE A 179 -12.37 -3.59 0.39
CA ILE A 179 -11.30 -3.71 1.40
C ILE A 179 -10.23 -2.59 1.38
N SER A 180 -10.67 -1.34 1.38
CA SER A 180 -9.79 -0.17 1.57
C SER A 180 -9.86 0.46 2.97
N SER A 181 -10.76 -0.01 3.85
CA SER A 181 -10.96 0.58 5.19
C SER A 181 -10.75 -0.37 6.38
N GLN A 182 -10.59 -1.68 6.17
CA GLN A 182 -10.56 -2.65 7.28
C GLN A 182 -9.27 -3.48 7.42
N TYR A 183 -8.33 -3.40 6.48
CA TYR A 183 -7.00 -4.03 6.65
C TYR A 183 -6.04 -3.24 7.56
N ILE A 184 -6.46 -2.07 8.07
CA ILE A 184 -5.65 -1.20 8.95
C ILE A 184 -5.69 -1.66 10.41
N LYS A 185 -6.59 -2.58 10.80
CA LYS A 185 -6.78 -2.97 12.22
C LYS A 185 -6.10 -4.26 12.67
N THR A 186 -5.22 -4.86 11.87
CA THR A 186 -4.49 -6.07 12.29
C THR A 186 -2.99 -5.91 12.05
N SER A 187 -2.37 -5.14 12.93
CA SER A 187 -0.93 -5.18 13.23
C SER A 187 -0.79 -4.90 14.72
#